data_AF-A0A918LHI4-F1
#
_entry.id   AF-A0A918LHI4-F1
#
_cell.length_a   1.000
_cell.length_b   1.000
_cell.length_c   1.000
_cell.angle_alpha   90.00
_cell.angle_beta   90.00
_cell.angle_gamma   90.00
#
_symmetry.space_group_name_H-M   'P 1'
#
loop_
_entity.id
_entity.type
_entity.pdbx_description
1 polymer ?
#
loop_
_entity_poly.entity_id
_entity_poly.type
_entity_poly.pdbx_seq_one_letter_code
_entity_poly.pdbx_strand_id
1 'polypeptide(L)'
;MQIGAAQVGVVQAGAAQGGAGQLGAVEGVRVAAALGELWAAYRRGDRELARLAARVDQVVRVELGERGEAVRAAVRLVVGPPGRAWGARLALMGVEVPEGQGAFVRAAVRAYDSAYAVSPSTVSSTFGHHGDHIPDRMADGDPGTYYWSAGPAVKGAAVVVDLGRVRRVHGVRLALGKSDRPNDYLHRGVLEFSVDGRHWYTVARLDGPLHEVRVRADIRYLRLRSTADQAQWLVVRDLSVIGCPVGKAADGDPATVFTVTAAPVELPLTPGPTASAIVVRAGADTARGGKVQVRMGGGWRTVGALAGPYTELPLPRGRATRVRIVPGATPLGVHEVTVRPAG
;
A
#
# COMPACT_ATOMS: atom_id res chain seq x y z
N MET A 1 10.33 -77.43 -32.55
CA MET A 1 9.36 -77.42 -33.68
C MET A 1 8.57 -76.12 -33.56
N GLN A 2 8.59 -75.28 -34.62
CA GLN A 2 8.03 -73.91 -34.76
C GLN A 2 8.62 -72.84 -33.83
N ILE A 3 9.57 -71.97 -34.24
CA ILE A 3 9.61 -70.91 -35.29
C ILE A 3 8.69 -69.72 -34.96
N GLY A 4 9.28 -68.53 -34.80
CA GLY A 4 8.56 -67.26 -34.70
C GLY A 4 9.46 -66.05 -34.41
N ALA A 5 10.34 -65.69 -35.35
CA ALA A 5 10.99 -64.36 -35.41
C ALA A 5 10.55 -63.69 -36.70
N ALA A 6 9.87 -62.54 -36.60
CA ALA A 6 9.39 -61.77 -37.74
C ALA A 6 10.20 -60.47 -37.86
N GLN A 7 11.01 -60.39 -38.91
CA GLN A 7 11.46 -59.14 -39.52
C GLN A 7 10.61 -58.89 -40.77
N VAL A 8 10.00 -57.71 -40.86
CA VAL A 8 9.50 -57.05 -42.09
C VAL A 8 9.60 -55.56 -41.74
N GLY A 9 10.15 -54.63 -42.52
CA GLY A 9 10.33 -54.53 -43.96
C GLY A 9 9.89 -53.11 -44.32
N VAL A 10 10.75 -52.41 -45.08
CA VAL A 10 10.85 -50.95 -45.22
C VAL A 10 9.81 -50.36 -46.20
N VAL A 11 9.19 -49.25 -45.76
CA VAL A 11 8.85 -47.98 -46.44
C VAL A 11 8.24 -48.01 -47.86
N GLN A 12 7.03 -47.44 -47.98
CA GLN A 12 6.72 -46.39 -48.97
C GLN A 12 5.42 -45.67 -48.59
N ALA A 13 5.47 -44.34 -48.41
CA ALA A 13 4.28 -43.50 -48.38
C ALA A 13 4.59 -42.08 -48.88
N GLY A 14 4.05 -41.78 -50.07
CA GLY A 14 3.30 -40.57 -50.37
C GLY A 14 3.94 -39.20 -50.14
N ALA A 15 4.30 -38.55 -51.25
CA ALA A 15 4.37 -37.09 -51.30
C ALA A 15 2.98 -36.49 -51.01
N ALA A 16 2.91 -35.55 -50.06
CA ALA A 16 1.83 -34.59 -49.95
C ALA A 16 2.44 -33.21 -49.66
N GLN A 17 2.24 -32.31 -50.62
CA GLN A 17 2.43 -30.88 -50.48
C GLN A 17 1.41 -30.33 -49.47
N GLY A 18 1.78 -29.30 -48.71
CA GLY A 18 0.80 -28.39 -48.12
C GLY A 18 1.18 -27.81 -46.77
N GLY A 19 1.25 -26.48 -46.72
CA GLY A 19 1.06 -25.72 -45.48
C GLY A 19 2.32 -25.10 -44.90
N ALA A 20 2.66 -23.91 -45.38
CA ALA A 20 3.42 -22.95 -44.60
C ALA A 20 2.71 -22.75 -43.26
N GLY A 21 3.28 -23.35 -42.20
CA GLY A 21 2.80 -23.16 -40.84
C GLY A 21 2.92 -21.69 -40.46
N GLN A 22 1.77 -21.04 -40.28
CA GLN A 22 1.67 -19.84 -39.47
C GLN A 22 2.42 -20.08 -38.17
N LEU A 23 3.54 -19.37 -37.98
CA LEU A 23 4.10 -19.11 -36.67
C LEU A 23 3.01 -18.38 -35.90
N GLY A 24 2.21 -19.13 -35.14
CA GLY A 24 1.22 -18.58 -34.23
C GLY A 24 1.93 -17.56 -33.35
N ALA A 25 1.59 -16.28 -33.52
CA ALA A 25 2.08 -15.24 -32.65
C ALA A 25 1.73 -15.64 -31.21
N VAL A 26 2.74 -15.85 -30.38
CA VAL A 26 2.55 -16.14 -28.96
C VAL A 26 1.73 -14.99 -28.39
N GLU A 27 0.49 -15.29 -27.99
CA GLU A 27 -0.49 -14.30 -27.54
C GLU A 27 0.14 -13.42 -26.44
N GLY A 28 0.08 -12.09 -26.60
CA GLY A 28 0.58 -11.15 -25.60
C GLY A 28 2.05 -10.73 -25.73
N VAL A 29 2.84 -11.25 -26.68
CA VAL A 29 4.23 -10.78 -26.90
C VAL A 29 4.29 -9.32 -27.37
N ARG A 30 3.38 -8.92 -28.28
CA ARG A 30 3.32 -7.51 -28.74
C ARG A 30 2.84 -6.59 -27.63
N VAL A 31 1.90 -7.05 -26.80
CA VAL A 31 1.47 -6.32 -25.58
C VAL A 31 2.66 -6.11 -24.64
N ALA A 32 3.41 -7.17 -24.32
CA ALA A 32 4.55 -7.10 -23.40
C ALA A 32 5.63 -6.12 -23.89
N ALA A 33 5.96 -6.17 -25.19
CA ALA A 33 6.90 -5.23 -25.80
C ALA A 33 6.43 -3.78 -25.68
N ALA A 34 5.18 -3.50 -26.05
CA ALA A 34 4.60 -2.15 -25.98
C ALA A 34 4.54 -1.62 -24.54
N LEU A 35 4.21 -2.47 -23.56
CA LEU A 35 4.23 -2.14 -22.14
C LEU A 35 5.64 -1.84 -21.62
N GLY A 36 6.64 -2.62 -22.06
CA GLY A 36 8.04 -2.39 -21.73
C GLY A 36 8.54 -1.03 -22.19
N GLU A 37 8.21 -0.65 -23.44
CA GLU A 37 8.55 0.67 -23.98
C GLU A 37 7.88 1.81 -23.19
N LEU A 38 6.57 1.70 -22.94
CA LEU A 38 5.82 2.67 -22.13
C LEU A 38 6.42 2.83 -20.73
N TRP A 39 6.72 1.71 -20.07
CA TRP A 39 7.29 1.72 -18.72
C TRP A 39 8.68 2.36 -18.68
N ALA A 40 9.52 2.08 -19.68
CA ALA A 40 10.82 2.71 -19.80
C ALA A 40 10.72 4.23 -19.99
N ALA A 41 9.78 4.69 -20.84
CA ALA A 41 9.51 6.11 -21.03
C ALA A 41 8.97 6.77 -19.75
N TYR A 42 8.08 6.10 -19.02
CA TYR A 42 7.53 6.60 -17.76
C TYR A 42 8.62 6.85 -16.73
N ARG A 43 9.54 5.89 -16.55
CA ARG A 43 10.66 6.02 -15.61
C ARG A 43 11.64 7.15 -15.98
N ARG A 44 11.70 7.55 -17.25
CA ARG A 44 12.54 8.67 -17.72
C ARG A 44 11.84 10.03 -17.66
N GLY A 45 10.54 10.08 -17.35
CA GLY A 45 9.76 11.32 -17.42
C GLY A 45 9.57 11.83 -18.85
N ASP A 46 9.49 10.92 -19.82
CA ASP A 46 9.38 11.25 -21.24
C ASP A 46 8.07 11.98 -21.58
N ARG A 47 8.09 12.87 -22.58
CA ARG A 47 6.89 13.58 -23.05
C ARG A 47 6.05 12.74 -24.01
N GLU A 48 6.58 11.63 -24.53
CA GLU A 48 5.87 10.76 -25.47
C GLU A 48 4.86 9.79 -24.83
N LEU A 49 4.63 9.87 -23.52
CA LEU A 49 3.78 8.92 -22.79
C LEU A 49 2.38 8.76 -23.36
N ALA A 50 1.77 9.86 -23.81
CA ALA A 50 0.44 9.82 -24.42
C ALA A 50 0.43 8.98 -25.72
N ARG A 51 1.46 9.14 -26.57
CA ARG A 51 1.60 8.41 -27.83
C ARG A 51 1.82 6.91 -27.57
N LEU A 52 2.71 6.59 -26.63
CA LEU A 52 3.01 5.20 -26.27
C LEU A 52 1.79 4.52 -25.63
N ALA A 53 1.04 5.23 -24.77
CA ALA A 53 -0.19 4.71 -24.17
C ALA A 53 -1.27 4.42 -25.22
N ALA A 54 -1.41 5.27 -26.26
CA ALA A 54 -2.33 5.02 -27.36
C ALA A 54 -1.94 3.76 -28.16
N ARG A 55 -0.64 3.56 -28.43
CA ARG A 55 -0.13 2.33 -29.06
C ARG A 55 -0.43 1.09 -28.21
N VAL A 56 -0.20 1.17 -26.89
CA VAL A 56 -0.54 0.08 -25.97
C VAL A 56 -2.04 -0.22 -26.01
N ASP A 57 -2.90 0.80 -25.94
CA ASP A 57 -4.37 0.61 -25.99
C ASP A 57 -4.79 -0.13 -27.28
N GLN A 58 -4.24 0.27 -28.43
CA GLN A 58 -4.51 -0.39 -29.70
C GLN A 58 -4.11 -1.88 -29.68
N VAL A 59 -2.87 -2.18 -29.26
CA VAL A 59 -2.37 -3.57 -29.24
C VAL A 59 -3.16 -4.41 -28.23
N VAL A 60 -3.47 -3.87 -27.05
CA VAL A 60 -4.26 -4.56 -26.02
C VAL A 60 -5.67 -4.86 -26.50
N ARG A 61 -6.33 -3.93 -27.21
CA ARG A 61 -7.66 -4.19 -27.79
C ARG A 61 -7.64 -5.30 -28.82
N VAL A 62 -6.61 -5.33 -29.67
CA VAL A 62 -6.47 -6.33 -30.73
C VAL A 62 -6.18 -7.72 -30.17
N GLU A 63 -5.28 -7.84 -29.19
CA GLU A 63 -4.85 -9.16 -28.69
C GLU A 63 -5.69 -9.67 -27.52
N LEU A 64 -6.08 -8.79 -26.60
CA LEU A 64 -6.72 -9.19 -25.34
C LEU A 64 -8.21 -8.83 -25.30
N GLY A 65 -8.69 -7.95 -26.18
CA GLY A 65 -10.09 -7.50 -26.20
C GLY A 65 -10.54 -6.96 -24.84
N GLU A 66 -11.63 -7.51 -24.31
CA GLU A 66 -12.16 -7.15 -22.99
C GLU A 66 -11.26 -7.62 -21.83
N ARG A 67 -10.59 -8.77 -21.98
CA ARG A 67 -9.62 -9.30 -20.98
C ARG A 67 -8.47 -8.32 -20.72
N GLY A 68 -8.21 -7.42 -21.66
CA GLY A 68 -7.21 -6.36 -21.54
C GLY A 68 -7.57 -5.17 -20.65
N GLU A 69 -8.77 -5.12 -20.05
CA GLU A 69 -9.21 -3.94 -19.28
C GLU A 69 -8.31 -3.65 -18.08
N ALA A 70 -7.84 -4.68 -17.36
CA ALA A 70 -6.88 -4.50 -16.26
C ALA A 70 -5.58 -3.85 -16.74
N VAL A 71 -5.09 -4.22 -17.93
CA VAL A 71 -3.89 -3.63 -18.53
C VAL A 71 -4.15 -2.16 -18.90
N ARG A 72 -5.30 -1.85 -19.53
CA ARG A 72 -5.68 -0.47 -19.85
C ARG A 72 -5.87 0.40 -18.60
N ALA A 73 -6.44 -0.16 -17.54
CA ALA A 73 -6.53 0.50 -16.23
C ALA A 73 -5.13 0.80 -15.66
N ALA A 74 -4.21 -0.17 -15.69
CA ALA A 74 -2.84 0.02 -15.23
C ALA A 74 -2.09 1.10 -16.03
N VAL A 75 -2.29 1.18 -17.36
CA VAL A 75 -1.76 2.29 -18.17
C VAL A 75 -2.29 3.63 -17.70
N ARG A 76 -3.60 3.75 -17.44
CA ARG A 76 -4.21 5.00 -16.92
C ARG A 76 -3.66 5.43 -15.57
N LEU A 77 -3.12 4.52 -14.75
CA LEU A 77 -2.46 4.89 -13.49
C LEU A 77 -1.20 5.74 -13.71
N VAL A 78 -0.45 5.47 -14.78
CA VAL A 78 0.86 6.09 -15.01
C VAL A 78 0.82 7.26 -15.99
N VAL A 79 -0.18 7.33 -16.87
CA VAL A 79 -0.32 8.43 -17.86
C VAL A 79 -1.57 9.30 -17.65
N GLY A 80 -2.54 8.84 -16.88
CA GLY A 80 -3.82 9.52 -16.74
C GLY A 80 -3.78 10.72 -15.79
N PRO A 81 -4.67 11.70 -15.94
CA PRO A 81 -4.85 12.74 -14.94
C PRO A 81 -5.32 12.12 -13.61
N PRO A 82 -5.01 12.74 -12.45
CA PRO A 82 -5.18 12.12 -11.13
C PRO A 82 -6.56 11.50 -10.87
N GLY A 83 -7.65 12.17 -11.28
CA GLY A 83 -9.01 11.65 -11.11
C GLY A 83 -9.32 10.41 -11.95
N ARG A 84 -8.82 10.34 -13.20
CA ARG A 84 -8.97 9.13 -14.04
C ARG A 84 -8.08 8.01 -13.54
N ALA A 85 -6.87 8.33 -13.07
CA ALA A 85 -5.97 7.37 -12.47
C ALA A 85 -6.59 6.77 -11.19
N TRP A 86 -7.24 7.58 -10.35
CA TRP A 86 -7.96 7.05 -9.19
C TRP A 86 -9.13 6.13 -9.57
N GLY A 87 -9.95 6.51 -10.56
CA GLY A 87 -11.00 5.62 -11.07
C GLY A 87 -10.46 4.29 -11.59
N ALA A 88 -9.32 4.32 -12.29
CA ALA A 88 -8.63 3.10 -12.73
C ALA A 88 -8.07 2.28 -11.56
N ARG A 89 -7.60 2.93 -10.50
CA ARG A 89 -7.09 2.27 -9.28
C ARG A 89 -8.20 1.52 -8.54
N LEU A 90 -9.39 2.10 -8.46
CA LEU A 90 -10.59 1.45 -7.92
C LEU A 90 -10.97 0.23 -8.77
N ALA A 91 -11.00 0.39 -10.09
CA ALA A 91 -11.35 -0.69 -11.02
C ALA A 91 -10.36 -1.87 -11.02
N LEU A 92 -9.15 -1.70 -10.46
CA LEU A 92 -8.16 -2.77 -10.33
C LEU A 92 -8.26 -3.55 -9.01
N MET A 93 -9.08 -3.11 -8.06
CA MET A 93 -9.21 -3.79 -6.77
C MET A 93 -9.96 -5.12 -6.96
N GLY A 94 -9.30 -6.24 -6.63
CA GLY A 94 -9.90 -7.57 -6.75
C GLY A 94 -10.06 -8.08 -8.19
N VAL A 95 -9.46 -7.41 -9.17
CA VAL A 95 -9.53 -7.84 -10.57
C VAL A 95 -8.39 -8.80 -10.90
N GLU A 96 -8.74 -9.93 -11.50
CA GLU A 96 -7.77 -10.87 -12.05
C GLU A 96 -7.06 -10.27 -13.27
N VAL A 97 -5.73 -10.41 -13.29
CA VAL A 97 -4.89 -9.89 -14.37
C VAL A 97 -4.55 -11.03 -15.33
N PRO A 98 -4.66 -10.83 -16.66
CA PRO A 98 -4.22 -11.82 -17.63
C PRO A 98 -2.78 -12.29 -17.40
N GLU A 99 -2.55 -13.58 -17.66
CA GLU A 99 -1.23 -14.19 -17.55
C GLU A 99 -0.18 -13.41 -18.38
N GLY A 100 1.05 -13.31 -17.86
CA GLY A 100 2.12 -12.52 -18.46
C GLY A 100 2.07 -11.01 -18.21
N GLN A 101 0.91 -10.42 -17.85
CA GLN A 101 0.78 -8.96 -17.67
C GLN A 101 0.83 -8.50 -16.21
N GLY A 102 0.76 -9.43 -15.26
CA GLY A 102 0.76 -9.14 -13.82
C GLY A 102 1.96 -8.32 -13.33
N ALA A 103 3.14 -8.48 -13.95
CA ALA A 103 4.32 -7.73 -13.56
C ALA A 103 4.17 -6.22 -13.81
N PHE A 104 3.68 -5.84 -15.00
CA PHE A 104 3.42 -4.45 -15.35
C PHE A 104 2.32 -3.85 -14.47
N VAL A 105 1.19 -4.56 -14.32
CA VAL A 105 0.07 -4.06 -13.50
C VAL A 105 0.50 -3.81 -12.05
N ARG A 106 1.22 -4.74 -11.42
CA ARG A 106 1.75 -4.56 -10.07
C ARG A 106 2.74 -3.38 -9.99
N ALA A 107 3.57 -3.20 -11.01
CA ALA A 107 4.53 -2.08 -11.06
C ALA A 107 3.80 -0.73 -11.18
N ALA A 108 2.80 -0.63 -12.06
CA ALA A 108 2.00 0.58 -12.24
C ALA A 108 1.21 0.94 -10.98
N VAL A 109 0.59 -0.05 -10.30
CA VAL A 109 -0.08 0.16 -9.01
C VAL A 109 0.90 0.68 -7.96
N ARG A 110 2.07 0.05 -7.81
CA ARG A 110 3.09 0.52 -6.84
C ARG A 110 3.58 1.94 -7.15
N ALA A 111 3.80 2.25 -8.43
CA ALA A 111 4.22 3.59 -8.84
C ALA A 111 3.15 4.64 -8.54
N TYR A 112 1.88 4.34 -8.83
CA TYR A 112 0.76 5.19 -8.46
C TYR A 112 0.67 5.40 -6.95
N ASP A 113 0.61 4.32 -6.17
CA ASP A 113 0.48 4.38 -4.70
C ASP A 113 1.65 5.19 -4.09
N SER A 114 2.88 4.99 -4.59
CA SER A 114 4.07 5.75 -4.17
C SER A 114 3.99 7.25 -4.51
N ALA A 115 3.58 7.60 -5.74
CA ALA A 115 3.51 8.99 -6.19
C ALA A 115 2.47 9.82 -5.42
N TYR A 116 1.47 9.16 -4.84
CA TYR A 116 0.36 9.81 -4.16
C TYR A 116 0.44 9.81 -2.64
N ALA A 117 1.64 9.49 -2.11
CA ALA A 117 1.96 9.45 -0.68
C ALA A 117 1.00 8.55 0.12
N VAL A 118 0.55 7.48 -0.52
CA VAL A 118 -0.09 6.34 0.14
C VAL A 118 1.07 5.51 0.69
N SER A 119 1.73 6.05 1.73
CA SER A 119 2.90 5.43 2.33
C SER A 119 2.42 4.33 3.27
N PRO A 120 2.68 3.06 2.97
CA PRO A 120 2.40 1.99 3.92
C PRO A 120 3.21 2.22 5.19
N SER A 121 2.76 1.65 6.30
CA SER A 121 3.55 1.66 7.52
C SER A 121 4.89 0.98 7.24
N THR A 122 5.99 1.59 7.68
CA THR A 122 7.32 1.00 7.58
C THR A 122 7.79 0.55 8.95
N VAL A 123 8.63 -0.47 8.97
CA VAL A 123 9.22 -1.01 10.19
C VAL A 123 10.72 -1.10 10.07
N SER A 124 11.41 -0.85 11.18
CA SER A 124 12.86 -0.90 11.25
C SER A 124 13.32 -1.44 12.60
N SER A 125 14.54 -1.95 12.65
CA SER A 125 15.14 -2.48 13.87
C SER A 125 16.62 -2.13 13.95
N THR A 126 17.08 -1.71 15.12
CA THR A 126 18.51 -1.60 15.42
C THR A 126 19.10 -2.88 16.00
N PHE A 127 18.31 -3.94 16.21
CA PHE A 127 18.77 -5.23 16.72
C PHE A 127 19.27 -6.20 15.63
N GLY A 128 19.34 -5.76 14.37
CA GLY A 128 19.56 -6.65 13.22
C GLY A 128 18.41 -7.65 13.02
N HIS A 129 18.59 -8.70 12.23
CA HIS A 129 17.63 -9.81 12.15
C HIS A 129 18.35 -11.16 11.97
N HIS A 130 17.73 -12.22 12.48
CA HIS A 130 18.21 -13.59 12.30
C HIS A 130 17.54 -14.25 11.08
N GLY A 131 18.35 -14.70 10.12
CA GLY A 131 17.86 -15.31 8.88
C GLY A 131 16.82 -14.43 8.18
N ASP A 132 15.73 -15.04 7.73
CA ASP A 132 14.64 -14.35 7.03
C ASP A 132 13.61 -13.68 7.96
N HIS A 133 13.85 -13.64 9.28
CA HIS A 133 12.95 -13.01 10.26
C HIS A 133 13.09 -11.49 10.30
N ILE A 134 12.92 -10.86 9.13
CA ILE A 134 13.09 -9.43 8.88
C ILE A 134 12.06 -8.57 9.62
N PRO A 135 12.33 -7.26 9.83
CA PRO A 135 11.43 -6.36 10.52
C PRO A 135 9.98 -6.37 10.02
N ASP A 136 9.74 -6.48 8.70
CA ASP A 136 8.41 -6.48 8.09
C ASP A 136 7.44 -7.48 8.72
N ARG A 137 7.95 -8.63 9.18
CA ARG A 137 7.15 -9.69 9.81
C ARG A 137 6.57 -9.32 11.18
N MET A 138 6.95 -8.19 11.78
CA MET A 138 6.36 -7.77 13.05
C MET A 138 5.06 -6.98 12.88
N ALA A 139 4.73 -6.55 11.66
CA ALA A 139 3.59 -5.67 11.38
C ALA A 139 2.80 -6.10 10.13
N ASP A 140 2.98 -7.35 9.68
CA ASP A 140 2.29 -7.92 8.51
C ASP A 140 0.87 -8.44 8.84
N GLY A 141 0.52 -8.49 10.12
CA GLY A 141 -0.78 -8.97 10.59
C GLY A 141 -0.93 -10.50 10.58
N ASP A 142 0.15 -11.24 10.31
CA ASP A 142 0.17 -12.70 10.37
C ASP A 142 0.83 -13.18 11.68
N PRO A 143 0.07 -13.71 12.65
CA PRO A 143 0.64 -14.18 13.91
C PRO A 143 1.53 -15.44 13.78
N GLY A 144 1.57 -16.07 12.59
CA GLY A 144 2.41 -17.21 12.25
C GLY A 144 3.82 -16.82 11.78
N THR A 145 4.02 -15.58 11.33
CA THR A 145 5.34 -15.00 11.03
C THR A 145 5.84 -14.19 12.23
N TYR A 146 7.13 -13.87 12.25
CA TYR A 146 7.71 -13.03 13.29
C TYR A 146 9.04 -12.43 12.87
N TYR A 147 9.31 -11.26 13.45
CA TYR A 147 10.65 -10.68 13.52
C TYR A 147 11.46 -11.35 14.64
N TRP A 148 12.74 -11.59 14.40
CA TRP A 148 13.67 -12.15 15.39
C TRP A 148 15.01 -11.41 15.31
N SER A 149 15.46 -10.85 16.43
CA SER A 149 16.73 -10.12 16.50
C SER A 149 17.93 -10.99 16.10
N ALA A 150 19.03 -10.37 15.68
CA ALA A 150 20.27 -11.08 15.37
C ALA A 150 21.08 -11.50 16.61
N GLY A 151 20.57 -11.19 17.81
CA GLY A 151 21.30 -11.37 19.06
C GLY A 151 20.56 -10.86 20.30
N PRO A 152 21.22 -10.91 21.46
CA PRO A 152 20.72 -10.38 22.71
C PRO A 152 20.40 -8.89 22.65
N ALA A 153 19.41 -8.44 23.41
CA ALA A 153 19.01 -7.03 23.42
C ALA A 153 20.00 -6.15 24.21
N VAL A 154 20.48 -5.09 23.57
CA VAL A 154 21.34 -4.06 24.14
C VAL A 154 20.50 -2.85 24.57
N LYS A 155 20.88 -2.20 25.67
CA LYS A 155 20.26 -0.97 26.16
C LYS A 155 20.19 0.09 25.06
N GLY A 156 19.00 0.64 24.86
CA GLY A 156 18.74 1.68 23.87
C GLY A 156 18.38 1.16 22.47
N ALA A 157 18.66 -0.10 22.16
CA ALA A 157 18.22 -0.70 20.90
C ALA A 157 16.68 -0.75 20.84
N ALA A 158 16.14 -0.64 19.62
CA ALA A 158 14.72 -0.53 19.42
C ALA A 158 14.24 -1.08 18.07
N VAL A 159 12.96 -1.46 18.04
CA VAL A 159 12.19 -1.59 16.80
C VAL A 159 11.23 -0.40 16.70
N VAL A 160 11.06 0.14 15.49
CA VAL A 160 10.24 1.32 15.22
C VAL A 160 9.26 1.01 14.10
N VAL A 161 7.99 1.33 14.32
CA VAL A 161 6.95 1.40 13.28
C VAL A 161 6.69 2.88 12.98
N ASP A 162 6.92 3.31 11.73
CA ASP A 162 6.40 4.60 11.22
C ASP A 162 5.11 4.31 10.48
N LEU A 163 4.00 4.85 10.97
CA LEU A 163 2.68 4.73 10.34
C LEU A 163 2.55 5.55 9.04
N GLY A 164 3.65 6.16 8.57
CA GLY A 164 3.74 7.05 7.42
C GLY A 164 3.22 8.46 7.71
N ARG A 165 2.24 8.57 8.60
CA ARG A 165 1.61 9.83 9.03
C ARG A 165 1.03 9.72 10.44
N VAL A 166 0.60 10.86 10.97
CA VAL A 166 -0.11 10.90 12.24
C VAL A 166 -1.52 10.30 12.06
N ARG A 167 -1.86 9.34 12.91
CA ARG A 167 -3.14 8.63 12.94
C ARG A 167 -3.75 8.72 14.34
N ARG A 168 -5.08 8.77 14.42
CA ARG A 168 -5.80 8.75 15.71
C ARG A 168 -5.93 7.32 16.20
N VAL A 169 -5.06 6.91 17.12
CA VAL A 169 -5.01 5.53 17.63
C VAL A 169 -5.84 5.40 18.91
N HIS A 170 -6.50 4.24 19.09
CA HIS A 170 -7.29 3.90 20.28
C HIS A 170 -6.67 2.79 21.16
N GLY A 171 -5.69 2.07 20.64
CA GLY A 171 -4.91 1.07 21.36
C GLY A 171 -3.67 0.62 20.61
N VAL A 172 -2.81 -0.14 21.26
CA VAL A 172 -1.65 -0.79 20.65
C VAL A 172 -1.63 -2.24 21.12
N ARG A 173 -1.39 -3.15 20.18
CA ARG A 173 -1.14 -4.56 20.45
C ARG A 173 0.35 -4.84 20.27
N LEU A 174 0.91 -5.56 21.22
CA LEU A 174 2.28 -6.03 21.19
C LEU A 174 2.31 -7.49 21.63
N ALA A 175 2.70 -8.39 20.73
CA ALA A 175 2.91 -9.80 21.01
C ALA A 175 4.39 -10.16 20.78
N LEU A 176 5.03 -10.65 21.83
CA LEU A 176 6.43 -11.03 21.89
C LEU A 176 6.58 -12.54 22.15
N GLY A 177 7.81 -13.03 22.00
CA GLY A 177 8.14 -14.43 22.21
C GLY A 177 7.44 -15.38 21.23
N LYS A 178 7.83 -16.65 21.26
CA LYS A 178 7.19 -17.72 20.48
C LYS A 178 7.16 -19.02 21.28
N SER A 179 6.39 -20.01 20.83
CA SER A 179 6.12 -21.24 21.59
C SER A 179 7.38 -21.98 22.03
N ASP A 180 8.38 -22.12 21.15
CA ASP A 180 9.66 -22.79 21.42
C ASP A 180 10.72 -21.86 22.04
N ARG A 181 10.46 -20.54 22.07
CA ARG A 181 11.32 -19.51 22.69
C ARG A 181 10.47 -18.50 23.47
N PRO A 182 9.80 -18.90 24.56
CA PRO A 182 8.85 -18.03 25.27
C PRO A 182 9.53 -16.88 26.01
N ASN A 183 10.83 -16.99 26.28
CA ASN A 183 11.62 -15.98 26.99
C ASN A 183 12.35 -14.99 26.06
N ASP A 184 12.23 -15.15 24.73
CA ASP A 184 12.79 -14.22 23.73
C ASP A 184 11.89 -12.99 23.59
N TYR A 185 11.81 -12.20 24.67
CA TYR A 185 11.15 -10.91 24.72
C TYR A 185 11.99 -9.93 25.55
N LEU A 186 11.64 -8.63 25.49
CA LEU A 186 12.30 -7.64 26.32
C LEU A 186 11.77 -7.71 27.76
N HIS A 187 12.61 -8.18 28.69
CA HIS A 187 12.29 -8.23 30.13
C HIS A 187 12.37 -6.84 30.78
N ARG A 188 13.17 -5.94 30.17
CA ARG A 188 13.35 -4.56 30.61
C ARG A 188 13.24 -3.63 29.42
N GLY A 189 12.01 -3.32 29.02
CA GLY A 189 11.74 -2.42 27.90
C GLY A 189 10.55 -1.52 28.13
N VAL A 190 10.39 -0.58 27.20
CA VAL A 190 9.23 0.31 27.13
C VAL A 190 8.64 0.32 25.73
N LEU A 191 7.32 0.33 25.67
CA LEU A 191 6.57 0.67 24.47
C LEU A 191 6.29 2.18 24.52
N GLU A 192 6.65 2.89 23.47
CA GLU A 192 6.57 4.34 23.37
C GLU A 192 5.88 4.76 22.07
N PHE A 193 5.31 5.95 22.05
CA PHE A 193 4.80 6.58 20.84
C PHE A 193 5.39 7.97 20.63
N SER A 194 5.37 8.44 19.38
CA SER A 194 5.76 9.79 19.01
C SER A 194 4.93 10.32 17.83
N VAL A 195 4.83 11.65 17.74
CA VAL A 195 4.26 12.36 16.58
C VAL A 195 5.36 12.81 15.62
N ASP A 196 6.54 13.14 16.13
CA ASP A 196 7.62 13.82 15.41
C ASP A 196 8.92 13.00 15.32
N GLY A 197 8.96 11.83 15.96
CA GLY A 197 10.13 10.95 16.03
C GLY A 197 11.21 11.42 17.01
N ARG A 198 11.00 12.57 17.68
CA ARG A 198 11.97 13.21 18.58
C ARG A 198 11.52 13.15 20.03
N HIS A 199 10.26 13.52 20.28
CA HIS A 199 9.66 13.48 21.60
C HIS A 199 8.84 12.20 21.75
N TRP A 200 9.17 11.40 22.75
CA TRP A 200 8.60 10.07 22.97
C TRP A 200 7.82 10.02 24.27
N TYR A 201 6.67 9.38 24.25
CA TYR A 201 5.78 9.20 25.39
C TYR A 201 5.58 7.71 25.66
N THR A 202 5.76 7.29 26.91
CA THR A 202 5.58 5.88 27.29
C THR A 202 4.11 5.47 27.23
N VAL A 203 3.82 4.41 26.49
CA VAL A 203 2.53 3.72 26.44
C VAL A 203 2.46 2.68 27.56
N ALA A 204 3.51 1.85 27.68
CA ALA A 204 3.60 0.81 28.69
C ALA A 204 5.06 0.49 29.02
N ARG A 205 5.29 0.04 30.26
CA ARG A 205 6.49 -0.70 30.64
C ARG A 205 6.20 -2.19 30.44
N LEU A 206 7.20 -2.95 30.00
CA LEU A 206 7.01 -4.37 29.75
C LEU A 206 7.07 -5.14 31.07
N ASP A 207 6.09 -6.03 31.25
CA ASP A 207 5.96 -6.96 32.38
C ASP A 207 5.61 -8.38 31.93
N GLY A 208 5.55 -8.62 30.61
CA GLY A 208 5.31 -9.92 30.00
C GLY A 208 5.40 -9.88 28.47
N PRO A 209 5.09 -11.00 27.81
CA PRO A 209 5.21 -11.11 26.36
C PRO A 209 3.98 -10.60 25.59
N LEU A 210 2.87 -10.25 26.25
CA LEU A 210 1.65 -9.78 25.60
C LEU A 210 1.17 -8.49 26.26
N HIS A 211 0.98 -7.46 25.44
CA HIS A 211 0.41 -6.19 25.87
C HIS A 211 -0.66 -5.74 24.88
N GLU A 212 -1.85 -5.46 25.40
CA GLU A 212 -2.91 -4.76 24.69
C GLU A 212 -3.27 -3.52 25.49
N VAL A 213 -2.81 -2.36 25.03
CA VAL A 213 -2.89 -1.12 25.79
C VAL A 213 -3.86 -0.17 25.11
N ARG A 214 -4.81 0.39 25.86
CA ARG A 214 -5.65 1.49 25.35
C ARG A 214 -4.85 2.78 25.36
N VAL A 215 -4.75 3.42 24.20
CA VAL A 215 -4.13 4.75 24.05
C VAL A 215 -5.05 5.61 23.21
N ARG A 216 -5.39 6.82 23.65
CA ARG A 216 -6.24 7.74 22.87
C ARG A 216 -5.42 8.94 22.40
N ALA A 217 -4.47 8.69 21.51
CA ALA A 217 -3.48 9.67 21.09
C ALA A 217 -3.37 9.78 19.57
N ASP A 218 -2.84 10.91 19.12
CA ASP A 218 -2.40 11.09 17.75
C ASP A 218 -0.97 10.54 17.68
N ILE A 219 -0.72 9.52 16.85
CA ILE A 219 0.53 8.75 16.81
C ILE A 219 1.01 8.68 15.36
N ARG A 220 2.30 8.93 15.12
CA ARG A 220 2.98 8.57 13.87
C ARG A 220 3.94 7.42 14.05
N TYR A 221 4.73 7.45 15.12
CA TYR A 221 5.74 6.44 15.40
C TYR A 221 5.35 5.63 16.63
N LEU A 222 5.48 4.31 16.55
CA LEU A 222 5.56 3.43 17.70
C LEU A 222 6.98 2.89 17.82
N ARG A 223 7.47 2.74 19.05
CA ARG A 223 8.78 2.14 19.30
C ARG A 223 8.75 1.24 20.51
N LEU A 224 9.27 0.04 20.34
CA LEU A 224 9.61 -0.84 21.45
C LEU A 224 11.12 -0.71 21.69
N ARG A 225 11.51 -0.22 22.87
CA ARG A 225 12.91 0.11 23.20
C ARG A 225 13.39 -0.66 24.42
N SER A 226 14.57 -1.25 24.31
CA SER A 226 15.26 -1.85 25.45
C SER A 226 15.80 -0.76 26.40
N THR A 227 15.59 -0.95 27.70
CA THR A 227 16.05 -0.02 28.75
C THR A 227 17.30 -0.52 29.48
N ALA A 228 17.69 -1.78 29.26
CA ALA A 228 18.86 -2.39 29.86
C ALA A 228 19.34 -3.57 29.00
N ASP A 229 20.60 -3.95 29.15
CA ASP A 229 21.11 -5.16 28.52
C ASP A 229 20.41 -6.40 29.10
N GLN A 230 20.24 -7.41 28.25
CA GLN A 230 19.76 -8.74 28.62
C GLN A 230 20.40 -9.81 27.73
N ALA A 231 20.47 -11.04 28.21
CA ALA A 231 21.00 -12.17 27.43
C ALA A 231 19.99 -12.72 26.41
N GLN A 232 18.70 -12.44 26.56
CA GLN A 232 17.66 -13.01 25.70
C GLN A 232 17.53 -12.21 24.42
N TRP A 233 17.24 -12.92 23.34
CA TRP A 233 16.94 -12.35 22.04
C TRP A 233 15.53 -11.73 22.07
N LEU A 234 15.14 -11.06 21.00
CA LEU A 234 13.84 -10.42 20.85
C LEU A 234 13.09 -11.05 19.69
N VAL A 235 11.97 -11.70 19.98
CA VAL A 235 10.96 -12.09 19.01
C VAL A 235 9.78 -11.14 19.13
N VAL A 236 9.37 -10.55 18.00
CA VAL A 236 8.13 -9.75 17.88
C VAL A 236 7.24 -10.40 16.84
N ARG A 237 6.10 -10.94 17.29
CA ARG A 237 5.08 -11.56 16.43
C ARG A 237 4.09 -10.53 15.88
N ASP A 238 3.79 -9.51 16.66
CA ASP A 238 2.85 -8.46 16.26
C ASP A 238 3.14 -7.17 17.03
N LEU A 239 3.25 -6.06 16.32
CA LEU A 239 3.30 -4.70 16.84
C LEU A 239 2.39 -3.84 15.95
N SER A 240 1.16 -3.64 16.40
CA SER A 240 0.10 -3.00 15.61
C SER A 240 -0.73 -2.01 16.42
N VAL A 241 -1.38 -1.09 15.72
CA VAL A 241 -2.32 -0.12 16.32
C VAL A 241 -3.74 -0.66 16.26
N ILE A 242 -4.45 -0.59 17.39
CA ILE A 242 -5.87 -0.93 17.50
C ILE A 242 -6.71 0.34 17.41
N GLY A 243 -7.79 0.25 16.63
CA GLY A 243 -8.82 1.27 16.59
C GLY A 243 -8.29 2.56 15.97
N CYS A 244 -8.76 2.81 14.76
CA CYS A 244 -8.58 4.05 14.05
C CYS A 244 -9.80 4.22 13.15
N PRO A 245 -11.03 4.41 13.68
CA PRO A 245 -12.25 4.37 12.87
C PRO A 245 -12.10 5.28 11.65
N VAL A 246 -11.71 6.53 11.88
CA VAL A 246 -11.42 7.52 10.83
C VAL A 246 -10.09 7.29 10.12
N GLY A 247 -9.09 6.70 10.76
CA GLY A 247 -7.80 6.47 10.09
C GLY A 247 -7.73 5.18 9.28
N LYS A 248 -8.88 4.63 8.88
CA LYS A 248 -9.06 3.88 7.62
C LYS A 248 -9.02 4.78 6.39
N ALA A 249 -9.49 6.03 6.52
CA ALA A 249 -9.51 7.00 5.42
C ALA A 249 -8.12 7.63 5.13
N ALA A 250 -7.01 7.00 5.49
CA ALA A 250 -6.43 7.21 6.81
C ALA A 250 -5.11 6.45 7.08
N ASP A 251 -4.91 5.31 6.42
CA ASP A 251 -3.93 4.30 6.82
C ASP A 251 -2.85 4.05 5.78
N GLY A 252 -2.95 4.65 4.59
CA GLY A 252 -2.01 4.35 3.52
C GLY A 252 -2.33 3.02 2.84
N ASP A 253 -3.54 2.49 2.99
CA ASP A 253 -4.07 1.39 2.19
C ASP A 253 -5.26 1.87 1.38
N PRO A 254 -5.10 2.07 0.05
CA PRO A 254 -6.19 2.57 -0.77
C PRO A 254 -7.33 1.55 -0.96
N ALA A 255 -7.13 0.27 -0.60
CA ALA A 255 -8.19 -0.73 -0.63
C ALA A 255 -9.13 -0.63 0.59
N THR A 256 -8.68 0.01 1.66
CA THR A 256 -9.49 0.20 2.85
C THR A 256 -10.49 1.34 2.65
N VAL A 257 -11.73 1.15 3.13
CA VAL A 257 -12.82 2.14 3.04
C VAL A 257 -13.32 2.54 4.42
N PHE A 258 -13.46 3.85 4.63
CA PHE A 258 -14.21 4.43 5.73
C PHE A 258 -15.56 4.98 5.26
N THR A 259 -16.66 4.43 5.77
CA THR A 259 -18.00 4.91 5.45
C THR A 259 -18.40 6.06 6.37
N VAL A 260 -18.68 7.22 5.77
CA VAL A 260 -19.16 8.43 6.44
C VAL A 260 -20.66 8.50 6.28
N THR A 261 -21.41 8.30 7.37
CA THR A 261 -22.88 8.25 7.33
C THR A 261 -23.55 9.53 7.85
N ALA A 262 -22.98 10.18 8.87
CA ALA A 262 -23.55 11.39 9.46
C ALA A 262 -22.51 12.28 10.17
N ALA A 263 -21.57 11.69 10.91
CA ALA A 263 -20.52 12.45 11.58
C ALA A 263 -19.38 12.78 10.60
N PRO A 264 -18.79 14.00 10.66
CA PRO A 264 -17.62 14.31 9.86
C PRO A 264 -16.45 13.36 10.15
N VAL A 265 -15.71 12.98 9.11
CA VAL A 265 -14.40 12.33 9.28
C VAL A 265 -13.45 13.39 9.75
N GLU A 266 -12.86 13.29 10.94
CA GLU A 266 -11.81 14.23 11.37
C GLU A 266 -10.46 13.53 11.44
N LEU A 267 -9.48 14.04 10.69
CA LEU A 267 -8.14 13.48 10.62
C LEU A 267 -7.12 14.51 11.10
N PRO A 268 -6.13 14.10 11.90
CA PRO A 268 -4.98 14.95 12.16
C PRO A 268 -4.25 15.24 10.84
N LEU A 269 -3.83 16.49 10.68
CA LEU A 269 -2.92 16.89 9.62
C LEU A 269 -1.58 17.23 10.24
N THR A 270 -0.52 16.72 9.63
CA THR A 270 0.85 17.17 9.90
C THR A 270 1.44 17.68 8.59
N PRO A 271 0.94 18.82 8.06
CA PRO A 271 1.42 19.31 6.78
C PRO A 271 2.90 19.67 6.93
N GLY A 272 3.73 19.14 6.03
CA GLY A 272 5.08 19.65 5.87
C GLY A 272 5.05 21.14 5.45
N PRO A 273 6.15 21.88 5.59
CA PRO A 273 6.22 23.28 5.19
C PRO A 273 5.91 23.50 3.70
N THR A 274 6.04 22.46 2.89
CA THR A 274 5.74 22.48 1.46
C THR A 274 4.30 22.09 1.15
N ALA A 275 3.44 21.69 2.09
CA ALA A 275 2.09 21.24 1.77
C ALA A 275 1.26 22.28 0.98
N SER A 276 0.68 21.86 -0.16
CA SER A 276 -0.02 22.74 -1.11
C SER A 276 -1.50 22.39 -1.31
N ALA A 277 -1.90 21.13 -1.10
CA ALA A 277 -3.27 20.69 -1.32
C ALA A 277 -3.68 19.54 -0.39
N ILE A 278 -4.99 19.40 -0.16
CA ILE A 278 -5.62 18.21 0.39
C ILE A 278 -6.18 17.39 -0.77
N VAL A 279 -5.89 16.11 -0.78
CA VAL A 279 -6.42 15.15 -1.75
C VAL A 279 -7.34 14.17 -1.02
N VAL A 280 -8.58 14.08 -1.47
CA VAL A 280 -9.57 13.10 -1.01
C VAL A 280 -9.83 12.11 -2.14
N ARG A 281 -9.59 10.83 -1.87
CA ARG A 281 -9.89 9.69 -2.72
C ARG A 281 -11.05 8.92 -2.10
N ALA A 282 -12.13 8.80 -2.84
CA ALA A 282 -13.41 8.29 -2.40
C ALA A 282 -13.99 7.28 -3.40
N GLY A 283 -15.04 6.57 -3.00
CA GLY A 283 -15.72 5.57 -3.81
C GLY A 283 -16.28 6.14 -5.12
N ALA A 284 -16.42 5.29 -6.14
CA ALA A 284 -16.89 5.70 -7.47
C ALA A 284 -18.28 6.36 -7.45
N ASP A 285 -19.10 6.01 -6.47
CA ASP A 285 -20.47 6.49 -6.21
C ASP A 285 -20.52 7.80 -5.40
N THR A 286 -19.37 8.37 -5.05
CA THR A 286 -19.29 9.61 -4.26
C THR A 286 -20.02 10.76 -4.93
N ALA A 287 -21.06 11.27 -4.26
CA ALA A 287 -21.77 12.47 -4.68
C ALA A 287 -20.91 13.74 -4.54
N ARG A 288 -21.18 14.72 -5.41
CA ARG A 288 -20.58 16.06 -5.32
C ARG A 288 -21.22 16.87 -4.20
N GLY A 289 -20.46 17.80 -3.62
CA GLY A 289 -21.00 18.84 -2.75
C GLY A 289 -20.72 18.72 -1.25
N GLY A 290 -20.36 17.53 -0.73
CA GLY A 290 -19.90 17.38 0.65
C GLY A 290 -18.72 18.32 0.95
N LYS A 291 -18.65 18.93 2.13
CA LYS A 291 -17.65 19.99 2.40
C LYS A 291 -16.36 19.39 2.91
N VAL A 292 -15.23 19.89 2.40
CA VAL A 292 -13.92 19.63 3.00
C VAL A 292 -13.51 20.88 3.77
N GLN A 293 -13.14 20.68 5.04
CA GLN A 293 -12.79 21.75 5.95
C GLN A 293 -11.45 21.48 6.62
N VAL A 294 -10.74 22.53 6.98
CA VAL A 294 -9.48 22.46 7.73
C VAL A 294 -9.59 23.21 9.03
N ARG A 295 -8.91 22.72 10.07
CA ARG A 295 -8.80 23.41 11.34
C ARG A 295 -7.59 24.32 11.33
N MET A 296 -7.83 25.63 11.44
CA MET A 296 -6.83 26.68 11.43
C MET A 296 -7.20 27.75 12.46
N GLY A 297 -6.24 28.25 13.23
CA GLY A 297 -6.48 29.33 14.20
C GLY A 297 -7.57 29.00 15.23
N GLY A 298 -7.72 27.73 15.61
CA GLY A 298 -8.77 27.27 16.53
C GLY A 298 -10.15 27.04 15.91
N GLY A 299 -10.40 27.46 14.66
CA GLY A 299 -11.69 27.33 13.98
C GLY A 299 -11.66 26.38 12.76
N TRP A 300 -12.84 25.94 12.32
CA TRP A 300 -13.01 25.19 11.07
C TRP A 300 -13.26 26.14 9.90
N ARG A 301 -12.52 25.96 8.81
CA ARG A 301 -12.68 26.73 7.56
C ARG A 301 -12.93 25.78 6.40
N THR A 302 -13.95 26.06 5.59
CA THR A 302 -14.19 25.34 4.34
C THR A 302 -13.11 25.68 3.30
N VAL A 303 -12.49 24.65 2.72
CA VAL A 303 -11.50 24.79 1.63
C VAL A 303 -12.09 24.42 0.26
N GLY A 304 -13.22 23.71 0.25
CA GLY A 304 -13.95 23.40 -0.97
C GLY A 304 -15.00 22.31 -0.73
N ALA A 305 -15.47 21.73 -1.84
CA ALA A 305 -16.44 20.65 -1.83
C ALA A 305 -15.89 19.42 -2.57
N LEU A 306 -16.40 18.24 -2.22
CA LEU A 306 -16.12 16.99 -2.91
C LEU A 306 -16.57 17.10 -4.37
N ALA A 307 -15.68 16.71 -5.28
CA ALA A 307 -15.85 16.74 -6.73
C ALA A 307 -16.21 15.37 -7.32
N GLY A 308 -16.50 14.38 -6.47
CA GLY A 308 -16.74 12.98 -6.84
C GLY A 308 -15.67 12.08 -6.24
N PRO A 309 -15.28 10.97 -6.92
CA PRO A 309 -14.34 9.98 -6.37
C PRO A 309 -12.93 10.54 -6.16
N TYR A 310 -12.57 11.63 -6.84
CA TYR A 310 -11.31 12.32 -6.63
C TYR A 310 -11.57 13.81 -6.42
N THR A 311 -11.07 14.34 -5.32
CA THR A 311 -11.14 15.76 -4.99
C THR A 311 -9.76 16.25 -4.58
N GLU A 312 -9.27 17.29 -5.22
CA GLU A 312 -8.05 17.99 -4.82
C GLU A 312 -8.39 19.44 -4.54
N LEU A 313 -8.03 19.93 -3.35
CA LEU A 313 -8.37 21.28 -2.89
C LEU A 313 -7.11 21.98 -2.38
N PRO A 314 -6.91 23.27 -2.74
CA PRO A 314 -5.75 24.02 -2.27
C PRO A 314 -5.78 24.11 -0.74
N LEU A 315 -4.63 23.83 -0.12
CA LEU A 315 -4.44 24.02 1.30
C LEU A 315 -4.14 25.51 1.56
N PRO A 316 -4.96 26.21 2.36
CA PRO A 316 -4.71 27.62 2.64
C PRO A 316 -3.35 27.83 3.31
N ARG A 317 -2.67 28.94 2.99
CA ARG A 317 -1.43 29.34 3.68
C ARG A 317 -1.68 29.46 5.18
N GLY A 318 -0.87 28.78 5.98
CA GLY A 318 -0.98 28.72 7.45
C GLY A 318 -0.90 27.28 7.96
N ARG A 319 -0.83 27.11 9.29
CA ARG A 319 -0.72 25.78 9.91
C ARG A 319 -2.11 25.16 10.12
N ALA A 320 -2.59 24.42 9.12
CA ALA A 320 -3.73 23.53 9.31
C ALA A 320 -3.33 22.33 10.18
N THR A 321 -4.11 22.03 11.21
CA THR A 321 -3.80 20.94 12.16
C THR A 321 -4.72 19.73 12.01
N ARG A 322 -5.89 19.92 11.38
CA ARG A 322 -6.85 18.85 11.09
C ARG A 322 -7.56 19.10 9.77
N VAL A 323 -8.02 18.04 9.13
CA VAL A 323 -8.99 18.06 8.04
C VAL A 323 -10.25 17.37 8.50
N ARG A 324 -11.40 17.83 8.02
CA ARG A 324 -12.60 17.04 8.07
C ARG A 324 -13.40 17.01 6.79
N ILE A 325 -14.03 15.88 6.55
CA ILE A 325 -14.98 15.68 5.46
C ILE A 325 -16.38 15.66 6.08
N VAL A 326 -17.17 16.69 5.76
CA VAL A 326 -18.56 16.80 6.18
C VAL A 326 -19.41 16.19 5.05
N PRO A 327 -20.07 15.05 5.28
CA PRO A 327 -20.85 14.38 4.24
C PRO A 327 -22.02 15.28 3.79
N GLY A 328 -22.48 15.06 2.56
CA GLY A 328 -23.74 15.61 2.07
C GLY A 328 -24.93 14.78 2.58
N ALA A 329 -26.03 14.78 1.81
CA ALA A 329 -27.22 13.99 2.13
C ALA A 329 -27.02 12.47 1.97
N THR A 330 -26.01 12.05 1.20
CA THR A 330 -25.71 10.65 0.92
C THR A 330 -24.47 10.19 1.70
N PRO A 331 -24.43 8.93 2.18
CA PRO A 331 -23.23 8.32 2.71
C PRO A 331 -22.07 8.39 1.71
N LEU A 332 -20.85 8.45 2.24
CA LEU A 332 -19.62 8.59 1.46
C LEU A 332 -18.63 7.51 1.85
N GLY A 333 -18.11 6.74 0.90
CA GLY A 333 -16.94 5.88 1.12
C GLY A 333 -15.65 6.66 0.89
N VAL A 334 -14.90 6.97 1.95
CA VAL A 334 -13.57 7.60 1.83
C VAL A 334 -12.52 6.50 1.91
N HIS A 335 -11.71 6.38 0.85
CA HIS A 335 -10.58 5.46 0.86
C HIS A 335 -9.37 6.12 1.52
N GLU A 336 -9.03 7.33 1.10
CA GLU A 336 -7.73 7.90 1.45
C GLU A 336 -7.74 9.43 1.40
N VAL A 337 -7.20 10.06 2.44
CA VAL A 337 -7.03 11.50 2.56
C VAL A 337 -5.55 11.79 2.78
N THR A 338 -4.91 12.43 1.80
CA THR A 338 -3.50 12.81 1.86
C THR A 338 -3.29 14.30 1.66
N VAL A 339 -2.08 14.76 2.00
CA VAL A 339 -1.62 16.13 1.74
C VAL A 339 -0.58 16.07 0.62
N ARG A 340 -0.77 16.88 -0.42
CA ARG A 340 0.18 17.00 -1.52
C ARG A 340 1.24 18.05 -1.18
N PRO A 341 2.54 17.80 -1.40
CA PRO A 341 3.58 18.83 -1.35
C PRO A 341 3.39 19.88 -2.46
N ALA A 342 4.01 21.04 -2.32
CA ALA A 342 4.23 22.01 -3.38
C ALA A 342 5.25 21.37 -4.32
N GLY A 343 4.87 21.28 -5.60
CA GLY A 343 5.76 20.86 -6.67
C GLY A 343 6.66 22.01 -7.11
#